data_AF-A0A6B3M340-F1
#
_entry.id   AF-A0A6B3M340-F1
#
_cell.length_a   1.000
_cell.length_b   1.000
_cell.length_c   1.000
_cell.angle_alpha   90.00
_cell.angle_beta   90.00
_cell.angle_gamma   90.00
#
_symmetry.space_group_name_H-M   'P 1'
#
loop_
_entity.id
_entity.type
_entity.pdbx_description
1 polymer ?
#
loop_
_entity_poly.entity_id
_entity_poly.type
_entity_poly.pdbx_seq_one_letter_code
_entity_poly.pdbx_strand_id
1 'polypeptide(L)'
;MRQTRRGLLAHISTINLFNKFYDKTRFCIKFSALFHSFSEFNVNEGERVYFNNPSGIDNILTRVTGSNLSNILGTLGVDGGANLFLLNPNGIVFGPNARLDIQGSFFGSTASGFKFADGSEFSATNPAAPPLLTISVNPGVQWGPTLSGATITNQGNLETGQDLTIEDIGSLPLSAVSAQK
;
A
#
# COMPACT_ATOMS: atom_id res chain seq x y z
N MET A 1 5.41 -15.88 -46.01
CA MET A 1 6.30 -15.90 -44.83
C MET A 1 6.67 -14.47 -44.45
N ARG A 2 6.90 -14.26 -43.14
CA ARG A 2 7.34 -13.03 -42.42
C ARG A 2 6.23 -12.11 -41.91
N GLN A 3 5.83 -12.40 -40.67
CA GLN A 3 5.35 -11.43 -39.69
C GLN A 3 6.38 -10.30 -39.51
N THR A 4 5.93 -9.08 -39.23
CA THR A 4 6.65 -8.17 -38.34
C THR A 4 5.65 -7.52 -37.38
N ARG A 5 5.97 -7.62 -36.08
CA ARG A 5 5.21 -7.21 -34.89
C ARG A 5 5.12 -5.67 -34.78
N ARG A 6 3.96 -5.11 -34.42
CA ARG A 6 3.51 -4.70 -33.07
C ARG A 6 4.34 -3.55 -32.47
N GLY A 7 3.69 -2.39 -32.32
CA GLY A 7 4.11 -1.29 -31.46
C GLY A 7 2.86 -0.70 -30.81
N LEU A 8 2.38 -1.30 -29.72
CA LEU A 8 1.38 -0.70 -28.85
C LEU A 8 2.16 0.12 -27.82
N LEU A 9 1.99 1.44 -27.86
CA LEU A 9 2.51 2.37 -26.85
C LEU A 9 1.95 1.96 -25.49
N ALA A 10 2.79 1.43 -24.60
CA ALA A 10 2.45 1.32 -23.19
C ALA A 10 2.38 2.74 -22.64
N HIS A 11 1.16 3.17 -22.27
CA HIS A 11 0.92 4.45 -21.62
C HIS A 11 1.56 4.41 -20.22
N ILE A 12 2.72 5.07 -20.07
CA ILE A 12 3.34 5.33 -18.77
C ILE A 12 2.44 6.33 -18.05
N SER A 13 1.74 5.89 -17.02
CA SER A 13 0.95 6.77 -16.15
C SER A 13 1.76 7.04 -14.89
N THR A 14 2.65 8.04 -14.93
CA THR A 14 3.26 8.57 -13.70
C THR A 14 2.17 9.32 -12.94
N ILE A 15 1.70 8.77 -11.82
CA ILE A 15 0.73 9.46 -10.95
C ILE A 15 1.51 10.51 -10.15
N ASN A 16 1.47 11.76 -10.63
CA ASN A 16 2.00 12.93 -9.92
C ASN A 16 0.88 13.56 -9.08
N LEU A 17 0.84 13.32 -7.77
CA LEU A 17 0.06 14.16 -6.85
C LEU A 17 1.00 14.87 -5.87
N PHE A 18 1.15 16.18 -6.08
CA PHE A 18 1.87 17.09 -5.20
C PHE A 18 0.97 17.50 -4.03
N ASN A 19 1.36 17.17 -2.80
CA ASN A 19 0.95 17.95 -1.63
C ASN A 19 2.19 18.70 -1.12
N LYS A 20 2.30 19.97 -1.52
CA LYS A 20 3.37 20.89 -1.11
C LYS A 20 2.98 21.55 0.21
N PHE A 21 3.69 21.28 1.31
CA PHE A 21 3.84 22.26 2.39
C PHE A 21 5.22 22.12 3.05
N TYR A 22 6.01 23.21 2.98
CA TYR A 22 7.26 23.39 3.69
C TYR A 22 6.97 24.13 5.00
N ASP A 23 7.48 23.64 6.13
CA ASP A 23 7.73 24.50 7.29
C ASP A 23 9.10 24.19 7.93
N LYS A 24 9.95 25.21 7.93
CA LYS A 24 11.25 25.27 8.59
C LYS A 24 11.00 25.74 10.02
N THR A 25 11.03 24.85 11.00
CA THR A 25 11.81 25.00 12.24
C THR A 25 11.54 23.87 13.23
N ARG A 26 12.65 23.43 13.85
CA ARG A 26 12.81 22.54 15.02
C ARG A 26 12.74 21.04 14.75
N PHE A 27 13.82 20.40 15.19
CA PHE A 27 14.02 18.97 15.36
C PHE A 27 12.89 18.38 16.22
N CYS A 28 11.85 17.88 15.58
CA CYS A 28 10.99 16.84 16.11
C CYS A 28 10.96 15.74 15.06
N ILE A 29 11.06 14.48 15.49
CA ILE A 29 10.95 13.32 14.59
C ILE A 29 9.50 13.31 14.08
N LYS A 30 9.25 14.05 13.00
CA LYS A 30 7.98 13.99 12.27
C LYS A 30 8.11 12.77 11.37
N PHE A 31 7.66 11.62 11.86
CA PHE A 31 7.23 10.56 10.95
C PHE A 31 6.21 11.23 10.02
N SER A 32 6.48 11.30 8.72
CA SER A 32 5.56 11.96 7.80
C SER A 32 5.01 10.96 6.80
N ALA A 33 3.73 11.11 6.49
CA ALA A 33 2.95 10.12 5.77
C ALA A 33 2.30 10.74 4.53
N LEU A 34 2.34 10.01 3.41
CA LEU A 34 1.53 10.28 2.23
C LEU A 34 0.31 9.37 2.22
N PHE A 35 -0.83 9.91 1.79
CA PHE A 35 -2.10 9.19 1.74
C PHE A 35 -2.61 9.15 0.30
N HIS A 36 -2.85 7.94 -0.20
CA HIS A 36 -3.43 7.69 -1.51
C HIS A 36 -4.75 6.94 -1.38
N SER A 37 -5.76 7.41 -2.10
CA SER A 37 -7.05 6.75 -2.23
C SER A 37 -7.30 6.43 -3.68
N PHE A 38 -7.54 5.16 -3.99
CA PHE A 38 -7.86 4.69 -5.32
C PHE A 38 -9.25 4.08 -5.33
N SER A 39 -10.00 4.26 -6.42
CA SER A 39 -11.18 3.43 -6.66
C SER A 39 -10.78 1.98 -6.95
N GLU A 40 -9.67 1.79 -7.66
CA GLU A 40 -9.11 0.49 -8.02
C GLU A 40 -7.59 0.55 -8.01
N PHE A 41 -6.94 -0.53 -7.59
CA PHE A 41 -5.48 -0.63 -7.58
C PHE A 41 -5.05 -2.05 -7.95
N ASN A 42 -4.40 -2.16 -9.11
CA ASN A 42 -3.87 -3.41 -9.67
C ASN A 42 -2.48 -3.13 -10.27
N VAL A 43 -1.66 -4.17 -10.39
CA VAL A 43 -0.39 -4.14 -11.13
C VAL A 43 -0.38 -5.35 -12.06
N ASN A 44 -0.50 -5.16 -13.37
CA ASN A 44 -0.61 -6.31 -14.27
C ASN A 44 0.74 -7.02 -14.46
N GLU A 45 0.70 -8.23 -15.01
CA GLU A 45 1.90 -9.00 -15.29
C GLU A 45 2.84 -8.25 -16.24
N GLY A 46 4.13 -8.20 -15.89
CA GLY A 46 5.15 -7.45 -16.63
C GLY A 46 5.12 -5.94 -16.41
N GLU A 47 4.09 -5.40 -15.76
CA GLU A 47 4.03 -3.99 -15.37
C GLU A 47 4.80 -3.73 -14.09
N ARG A 48 5.14 -2.45 -13.90
CA ARG A 48 5.73 -1.96 -12.66
C ARG A 48 5.05 -0.68 -12.24
N VAL A 49 4.63 -0.61 -10.98
CA VAL A 49 4.05 0.58 -10.36
C VAL A 49 4.93 0.97 -9.19
N TYR A 50 5.38 2.23 -9.18
CA TYR A 50 6.21 2.77 -8.12
C TYR A 50 5.51 3.96 -7.47
N PHE A 51 5.53 4.00 -6.14
CA PHE A 51 5.23 5.20 -5.39
C PHE A 51 6.48 6.05 -5.25
N ASN A 52 6.38 7.34 -5.59
CA ASN A 52 7.45 8.29 -5.35
C ASN A 52 7.61 8.53 -3.84
N ASN A 53 8.85 8.59 -3.35
CA ASN A 53 9.17 8.94 -1.97
C ASN A 53 9.88 10.30 -1.90
N PRO A 54 9.14 11.42 -1.79
CA PRO A 54 9.74 12.71 -1.47
C PRO A 54 10.52 12.66 -0.16
N SER A 55 11.54 13.51 -0.04
CA SER A 55 12.36 13.61 1.17
C SER A 55 11.51 13.87 2.41
N GLY A 56 11.79 13.13 3.48
CA GLY A 56 11.13 13.24 4.78
C GLY A 56 9.86 12.40 4.93
N ILE A 57 9.36 11.75 3.88
CA ILE A 57 8.25 10.80 3.95
C ILE A 57 8.77 9.43 4.37
N ASP A 58 8.21 8.91 5.46
CA ASP A 58 8.58 7.59 6.01
C ASP A 58 7.51 6.53 5.70
N ASN A 59 6.27 6.93 5.41
CA ASN A 59 5.16 6.00 5.15
C ASN A 59 4.27 6.46 4.02
N ILE A 60 3.83 5.51 3.21
CA ILE A 60 2.88 5.71 2.14
C ILE A 60 1.68 4.81 2.43
N LEU A 61 0.56 5.42 2.78
CA LEU A 61 -0.69 4.73 3.12
C LEU A 61 -1.62 4.76 1.92
N THR A 62 -1.95 3.59 1.42
CA THR A 62 -2.81 3.40 0.26
C THR A 62 -4.09 2.68 0.65
N ARG A 63 -5.24 3.20 0.21
CA ARG A 63 -6.54 2.52 0.33
C ARG A 63 -7.24 2.35 -1.01
N VAL A 64 -7.93 1.24 -1.18
CA VAL A 64 -8.88 0.99 -2.27
C VAL A 64 -10.30 1.15 -1.72
N THR A 65 -11.07 2.06 -2.32
CA THR A 65 -12.45 2.38 -1.89
C THR A 65 -13.52 1.81 -2.82
N GLY A 66 -13.14 1.24 -3.96
CA GLY A 66 -14.07 0.52 -4.84
C GLY A 66 -14.37 -0.89 -4.33
N SER A 67 -15.08 -1.66 -5.14
CA SER A 67 -15.55 -3.02 -4.79
C SER A 67 -14.69 -4.15 -5.34
N ASN A 68 -13.59 -3.83 -6.03
CA ASN A 68 -12.76 -4.81 -6.72
C ASN A 68 -11.54 -5.24 -5.90
N LEU A 69 -11.15 -6.50 -6.07
CA LEU A 69 -9.89 -7.06 -5.56
C LEU A 69 -8.69 -6.30 -6.12
N SER A 70 -7.59 -6.27 -5.35
CA SER A 70 -6.29 -5.84 -5.86
C SER A 70 -5.50 -7.03 -6.39
N ASN A 71 -5.29 -7.08 -7.70
CA ASN A 71 -4.44 -8.07 -8.37
C ASN A 71 -3.05 -7.47 -8.58
N ILE A 72 -2.08 -7.94 -7.82
CA ILE A 72 -0.67 -7.57 -7.91
C ILE A 72 0.06 -8.71 -8.60
N LEU A 73 0.18 -8.63 -9.92
CA LEU A 73 0.75 -9.65 -10.78
C LEU A 73 2.15 -9.26 -11.32
N GLY A 74 2.47 -7.97 -11.28
CA GLY A 74 3.77 -7.39 -11.66
C GLY A 74 4.60 -6.91 -10.47
N THR A 75 5.43 -5.88 -10.68
CA THR A 75 6.28 -5.30 -9.63
C THR A 75 5.61 -4.09 -8.97
N LEU A 76 5.40 -4.16 -7.67
CA LEU A 76 4.96 -3.03 -6.84
C LEU A 76 6.14 -2.51 -6.03
N GLY A 77 6.45 -1.23 -6.13
CA GLY A 77 7.63 -0.68 -5.46
C GLY A 77 7.47 0.72 -4.88
N VAL A 78 8.49 1.13 -4.15
CA VAL A 78 8.66 2.48 -3.61
C VAL A 78 10.01 3.00 -4.08
N ASP A 79 10.02 4.16 -4.73
CA ASP A 79 11.25 4.83 -5.16
C ASP A 79 11.86 5.59 -3.97
N GLY A 80 12.37 4.83 -3.00
CA GLY A 80 12.92 5.34 -1.74
C GLY A 80 12.84 4.32 -0.59
N GLY A 81 13.04 4.81 0.63
CA GLY A 81 13.10 4.00 1.86
C GLY A 81 11.79 3.93 2.66
N ALA A 82 10.72 4.57 2.19
CA ALA A 82 9.45 4.60 2.91
C ALA A 82 8.78 3.22 2.97
N ASN A 83 8.03 3.03 4.04
CA ASN A 83 7.15 1.88 4.22
C ASN A 83 5.91 2.04 3.35
N LEU A 84 5.41 0.93 2.80
CA LEU A 84 4.18 0.90 2.01
C LEU A 84 3.07 0.13 2.73
N PHE A 85 1.94 0.78 2.93
CA PHE A 85 0.73 0.18 3.50
C PHE A 85 -0.33 0.11 2.40
N LEU A 86 -0.86 -1.09 2.12
CA LEU A 86 -1.92 -1.32 1.14
C LEU A 86 -3.16 -1.90 1.83
N LEU A 87 -4.25 -1.16 1.78
CA LEU A 87 -5.55 -1.52 2.33
C LEU A 87 -6.55 -1.77 1.19
N ASN A 88 -7.10 -2.98 1.10
CA ASN A 88 -8.25 -3.26 0.24
C ASN A 88 -9.23 -4.21 0.93
N PRO A 89 -10.37 -3.71 1.44
CA PRO A 89 -11.37 -4.52 2.12
C PRO A 89 -11.91 -5.69 1.30
N ASN A 90 -11.82 -5.64 -0.02
CA ASN A 90 -12.34 -6.68 -0.89
C ASN A 90 -11.37 -7.86 -1.02
N GLY A 91 -10.09 -7.67 -0.74
CA GLY A 91 -9.04 -8.70 -0.89
C GLY A 91 -7.85 -8.26 -1.75
N ILE A 92 -6.74 -8.99 -1.60
CA ILE A 92 -5.48 -8.75 -2.32
C ILE A 92 -4.95 -10.09 -2.85
N VAL A 93 -4.58 -10.14 -4.12
CA VAL A 93 -3.99 -11.32 -4.77
C VAL A 93 -2.60 -10.96 -5.27
N PHE A 94 -1.58 -11.64 -4.77
CA PHE A 94 -0.24 -11.60 -5.33
C PHE A 94 -0.05 -12.80 -6.27
N GLY A 95 0.13 -12.52 -7.55
CA GLY A 95 0.36 -13.54 -8.57
C GLY A 95 1.74 -14.21 -8.46
N PRO A 96 1.98 -15.30 -9.22
CA PRO A 96 3.25 -16.05 -9.15
C PRO A 96 4.49 -15.23 -9.50
N ASN A 97 4.33 -14.23 -10.36
CA ASN A 97 5.38 -13.33 -10.81
C ASN A 97 5.41 -11.98 -10.06
N ALA A 98 4.56 -11.83 -9.03
CA ALA A 98 4.50 -10.63 -8.23
C ALA A 98 5.84 -10.39 -7.53
N ARG A 99 6.27 -9.12 -7.51
CA ARG A 99 7.47 -8.70 -6.80
C ARG A 99 7.18 -7.44 -6.01
N LEU A 100 7.74 -7.37 -4.81
CA LEU A 100 7.83 -6.14 -4.04
C LEU A 100 9.24 -5.59 -4.22
N ASP A 101 9.36 -4.37 -4.74
CA ASP A 101 10.63 -3.63 -4.79
C ASP A 101 10.56 -2.46 -3.81
N ILE A 102 10.67 -2.80 -2.53
CA ILE A 102 10.43 -1.90 -1.40
C ILE A 102 11.59 -2.06 -0.44
N GLN A 103 12.37 -0.99 -0.26
CA GLN A 103 13.51 -0.98 0.65
C GLN A 103 13.09 -0.91 2.13
N GLY A 104 11.93 -0.28 2.40
CA GLY A 104 11.29 -0.25 3.71
C GLY A 104 10.44 -1.51 3.98
N SER A 105 9.47 -1.37 4.88
CA SER A 105 8.51 -2.43 5.21
C SER A 105 7.30 -2.40 4.27
N PHE A 106 6.67 -3.56 4.07
CA PHE A 106 5.35 -3.67 3.42
C PHE A 106 4.30 -4.22 4.40
N PHE A 107 3.13 -3.59 4.39
CA PHE A 107 1.96 -4.02 5.13
C PHE A 107 0.74 -4.11 4.20
N GLY A 108 0.19 -5.30 3.99
CA GLY A 108 -1.04 -5.51 3.22
C GLY A 108 -2.19 -5.97 4.11
N SER A 109 -3.38 -5.37 3.97
CA SER A 109 -4.55 -5.77 4.78
C SER A 109 -5.88 -5.65 4.06
N THR A 110 -6.81 -6.52 4.46
CA THR A 110 -8.25 -6.47 4.09
C THR A 110 -9.10 -5.71 5.10
N ALA A 111 -8.49 -4.95 6.01
CA ALA A 111 -9.21 -4.17 6.99
C ALA A 111 -10.05 -3.06 6.36
N SER A 112 -11.01 -2.54 7.12
CA SER A 112 -11.84 -1.44 6.63
C SER A 112 -11.16 -0.09 6.76
N GLY A 113 -10.11 0.03 7.56
CA GLY A 113 -9.42 1.30 7.80
C GLY A 113 -8.17 1.15 8.65
N PHE A 114 -7.31 2.17 8.60
CA PHE A 114 -6.26 2.39 9.59
C PHE A 114 -6.74 3.38 10.64
N LYS A 115 -6.56 3.05 11.92
CA LYS A 115 -6.88 3.92 13.05
C LYS A 115 -5.60 4.45 13.67
N PHE A 116 -5.54 5.76 13.90
CA PHE A 116 -4.38 6.42 14.48
C PHE A 116 -4.56 6.64 15.98
N ALA A 117 -3.45 6.92 16.67
CA ALA A 117 -3.42 7.11 18.12
C ALA A 117 -4.29 8.28 18.60
N ASP A 118 -4.51 9.29 17.77
CA ASP A 118 -5.38 10.43 18.05
C ASP A 118 -6.88 10.12 17.83
N GLY A 119 -7.21 8.89 17.43
CA GLY A 119 -8.57 8.45 17.14
C GLY A 119 -9.05 8.77 15.73
N SER A 120 -8.26 9.46 14.90
CA SER A 120 -8.57 9.65 13.48
C SER A 120 -8.49 8.32 12.72
N GLU A 121 -9.22 8.22 11.61
CA GLU A 121 -9.30 7.00 10.80
C GLU A 121 -9.11 7.30 9.31
N PHE A 122 -8.31 6.46 8.64
CA PHE A 122 -8.21 6.41 7.18
C PHE A 122 -8.99 5.19 6.67
N SER A 123 -10.30 5.35 6.51
CA SER A 123 -11.24 4.27 6.18
C SER A 123 -11.39 4.05 4.66
N ALA A 124 -11.37 2.79 4.22
CA ALA A 124 -11.70 2.38 2.86
C ALA A 124 -13.21 2.21 2.62
N THR A 125 -13.99 1.89 3.66
CA THR A 125 -15.45 1.62 3.53
C THR A 125 -16.32 2.84 3.81
N ASN A 126 -15.83 3.82 4.57
CA ASN A 126 -16.47 5.12 4.76
C ASN A 126 -15.45 6.24 4.48
N PRO A 127 -15.08 6.47 3.21
CA PRO A 127 -13.98 7.34 2.86
C PRO A 127 -14.33 8.82 3.10
N ALA A 128 -13.76 9.41 4.15
CA ALA A 128 -13.66 10.85 4.32
C ALA A 128 -12.37 11.40 3.67
N ALA A 129 -12.29 12.72 3.53
CA ALA A 129 -11.03 13.39 3.18
C ALA A 129 -9.93 12.95 4.17
N PRO A 130 -8.71 12.62 3.69
CA PRO A 130 -7.63 12.22 4.57
C PRO A 130 -7.36 13.34 5.58
N PRO A 131 -7.09 13.01 6.85
CA PRO A 131 -6.94 14.02 7.87
C PRO A 131 -5.70 14.88 7.56
N LEU A 132 -5.81 16.21 7.71
CA LEU A 132 -4.66 17.11 7.63
C LEU A 132 -3.84 16.94 8.90
N LEU A 133 -2.81 16.09 8.88
CA LEU A 133 -2.05 15.84 10.08
C LEU A 133 -0.54 15.66 9.85
N THR A 134 0.24 16.31 10.73
CA THR A 134 1.67 16.06 10.98
C THR A 134 1.84 15.02 12.10
N ILE A 135 1.34 13.79 11.91
CA ILE A 135 1.36 12.75 12.95
C ILE A 135 2.58 11.86 12.82
N SER A 136 3.21 11.56 13.95
CA SER A 136 4.02 10.36 14.11
C SER A 136 3.11 9.13 14.14
N VAL A 137 2.95 8.42 13.02
CA VAL A 137 2.00 7.30 12.94
C VAL A 137 2.63 5.94 13.25
N ASN A 138 2.11 5.28 14.29
CA ASN A 138 2.03 3.82 14.33
C ASN A 138 0.57 3.47 14.05
N PRO A 139 0.15 3.26 12.78
CA PRO A 139 -1.24 2.96 12.48
C PRO A 139 -1.66 1.62 13.11
N GLY A 140 -2.80 1.63 13.80
CA GLY A 140 -3.52 0.40 14.17
C GLY A 140 -4.47 -0.02 13.05
N VAL A 141 -4.78 -1.31 12.98
CA VAL A 141 -5.67 -1.89 11.97
C VAL A 141 -7.08 -1.99 12.56
N GLN A 142 -8.11 -1.48 11.86
CA GLN A 142 -9.50 -1.56 12.30
C GLN A 142 -10.35 -2.39 11.36
N TRP A 143 -11.04 -3.38 11.93
CA TRP A 143 -12.00 -4.22 11.24
C TRP A 143 -13.42 -3.64 11.44
N GLY A 144 -14.05 -3.17 10.36
CA GLY A 144 -15.43 -2.70 10.30
C GLY A 144 -16.41 -3.87 10.04
N PRO A 145 -17.68 -3.60 9.65
CA PRO A 145 -18.61 -4.67 9.30
C PRO A 145 -18.01 -5.53 8.19
N THR A 146 -17.93 -6.84 8.47
CA THR A 146 -17.22 -7.83 7.67
C THR A 146 -17.77 -7.90 6.24
N LEU A 147 -16.92 -7.65 5.25
CA LEU A 147 -17.14 -8.18 3.90
C LEU A 147 -16.81 -9.67 3.97
N SER A 148 -17.84 -10.52 4.05
CA SER A 148 -17.69 -11.97 4.07
C SER A 148 -16.90 -12.42 2.83
N GLY A 149 -15.74 -13.05 3.04
CA GLY A 149 -14.92 -13.65 1.97
C GLY A 149 -13.78 -12.80 1.42
N ALA A 150 -13.46 -11.64 2.00
CA ALA A 150 -12.21 -10.96 1.71
C ALA A 150 -11.03 -11.87 2.08
N THR A 151 -10.04 -12.00 1.19
CA THR A 151 -8.86 -12.84 1.42
C THR A 151 -7.60 -12.16 0.91
N ILE A 152 -6.46 -12.54 1.49
CA ILE A 152 -5.16 -12.29 0.87
C ILE A 152 -4.59 -13.61 0.37
N THR A 153 -4.43 -13.73 -0.95
CA THR A 153 -3.82 -14.90 -1.58
C THR A 153 -2.44 -14.53 -2.10
N ASN A 154 -1.40 -15.21 -1.64
CA ASN A 154 -0.05 -15.04 -2.19
C ASN A 154 0.39 -16.31 -2.93
N GLN A 155 0.68 -16.16 -4.22
CA GLN A 155 1.23 -17.20 -5.09
C GLN A 155 2.69 -16.94 -5.48
N GLY A 156 3.25 -15.79 -5.09
CA GLY A 156 4.61 -15.37 -5.41
C GLY A 156 5.58 -15.50 -4.22
N ASN A 157 6.86 -15.29 -4.51
CA ASN A 157 7.90 -15.14 -3.47
C ASN A 157 8.05 -13.66 -3.13
N LEU A 158 7.33 -13.19 -2.12
CA LEU A 158 7.34 -11.80 -1.70
C LEU A 158 8.45 -11.55 -0.69
N GLU A 159 9.27 -10.54 -0.95
CA GLU A 159 10.37 -10.12 -0.09
C GLU A 159 10.43 -8.60 -0.08
N THR A 160 10.84 -8.02 1.05
CA THR A 160 11.06 -6.57 1.21
C THR A 160 12.41 -6.32 1.86
N GLY A 161 12.89 -5.08 1.81
CA GLY A 161 14.14 -4.70 2.47
C GLY A 161 14.05 -4.74 4.00
N GLN A 162 12.85 -4.61 4.55
CA GLN A 162 12.55 -4.77 5.99
C GLN A 162 11.36 -5.74 6.19
N ASP A 163 10.48 -5.47 7.15
CA ASP A 163 9.37 -6.34 7.53
C ASP A 163 8.32 -6.49 6.42
N LEU A 164 7.85 -7.72 6.22
CA LEU A 164 6.71 -8.06 5.37
C LEU A 164 5.57 -8.56 6.26
N THR A 165 4.45 -7.83 6.28
CA THR A 165 3.26 -8.20 7.05
C THR A 165 2.03 -8.24 6.15
N ILE A 166 1.22 -9.30 6.31
CA ILE A 166 -0.02 -9.51 5.56
C ILE A 166 -1.09 -9.94 6.56
N GLU A 167 -2.19 -9.19 6.66
CA GLU A 167 -3.26 -9.44 7.64
C GLU A 167 -4.64 -9.52 6.99
N ASP A 168 -5.38 -10.59 7.30
CA ASP A 168 -6.75 -10.82 6.82
C ASP A 168 -7.78 -10.84 7.97
N ILE A 169 -9.05 -10.53 7.69
CA ILE A 169 -10.16 -10.44 8.68
C ILE A 169 -10.47 -11.81 9.35
N GLY A 170 -9.81 -12.89 8.93
CA GLY A 170 -10.07 -14.26 9.41
C GLY A 170 -9.14 -14.79 10.51
N SER A 171 -8.09 -14.08 10.90
CA SER A 171 -7.14 -14.59 11.90
C SER A 171 -6.40 -13.48 12.66
N LEU A 172 -6.67 -13.32 13.95
CA LEU A 172 -5.78 -12.65 14.90
C LEU A 172 -5.62 -13.57 16.13
N PRO A 173 -4.41 -13.71 16.73
CA PRO A 173 -3.50 -12.61 17.03
C PRO A 173 -2.06 -12.72 16.50
N LEU A 174 -1.43 -11.55 16.39
CA LEU A 174 0.00 -11.29 16.26
C LEU A 174 0.85 -12.19 17.17
N SER A 175 1.38 -13.27 16.60
CA SER A 175 2.51 -14.02 17.15
C SER A 175 3.19 -14.90 16.11
N ALA A 176 3.34 -14.46 14.85
CA ALA A 176 4.12 -15.24 13.87
C ALA A 176 4.51 -14.44 12.62
N VAL A 177 5.33 -13.39 12.75
CA VAL A 177 6.32 -13.09 11.72
C VAL A 177 7.60 -12.70 12.44
N SER A 178 8.47 -13.67 12.66
CA SER A 178 9.84 -13.37 13.06
C SER A 178 10.56 -12.84 11.82
N ALA A 179 11.10 -11.62 11.90
CA ALA A 179 12.24 -11.26 11.08
C ALA A 179 13.37 -12.26 11.41
N GLN A 180 13.67 -13.15 10.47
CA GLN A 180 14.93 -13.89 10.46
C GLN A 180 15.94 -13.02 9.71
N LYS A 181 16.59 -12.09 10.42
CA LYS A 181 18.05 -12.05 10.62
C LYS A 181 18.46 -10.77 11.35
#